data_AF-A0A2M6V9J0-F1
#
_entry.id   AF-A0A2M6V9J0-F1
#
_cell.length_a   1.000
_cell.length_b   1.000
_cell.length_c   1.000
_cell.angle_alpha   90.00
_cell.angle_beta   90.00
_cell.angle_gamma   90.00
#
_symmetry.space_group_name_H-M   'P 1'
#
loop_
_entity.id
_entity.type
_entity.pdbx_description
1 polymer ?
#
loop_
_entity_poly.entity_id
_entity_poly.type
_entity_poly.pdbx_seq_one_letter_code
_entity_poly.pdbx_strand_id
1 'polypeptide(L)' 'MLRQLRTQAQLTQEQLGFESGLERNFISMLELGQRQPSLLTVFKLSPALGVLPESFVQLISTELQAHQQRIISKLPLD' A
#
# COMPACT_ATOMS: atom_id res chain seq x y z
N MET A 1 -1.64 5.11 1.35
CA MET A 1 -1.53 4.19 2.52
C MET A 1 -0.11 3.64 2.81
N LEU A 2 0.59 2.95 1.89
CA LEU A 2 1.83 2.18 2.22
C LEU A 2 2.91 2.98 2.98
N ARG A 3 3.18 4.23 2.56
CA ARG A 3 4.14 5.10 3.24
C ARG A 3 3.83 5.28 4.73
N GLN A 4 2.54 5.40 5.08
CA GLN A 4 2.11 5.59 6.46
C GLN A 4 2.42 4.35 7.31
N LEU A 5 2.09 3.16 6.79
CA LEU A 5 2.42 1.88 7.46
C LEU A 5 3.93 1.75 7.68
N ARG A 6 4.73 2.08 6.65
CA ARG A 6 6.19 2.04 6.76
C ARG A 6 6.71 2.99 7.85
N THR A 7 6.22 4.23 7.87
CA THR A 7 6.65 5.20 8.89
C THR A 7 6.21 4.82 10.30
N GLN A 8 5.05 4.17 10.46
CA GLN A 8 4.61 3.64 11.74
C GLN A 8 5.49 2.49 12.23
N ALA A 9 5.96 1.65 11.30
CA ALA A 9 6.97 0.62 11.56
C ALA A 9 8.40 1.19 11.76
N GLN A 10 8.59 2.51 11.67
CA GLN A 10 9.88 3.20 11.81
C GLN A 10 10.96 2.74 10.80
N LEU A 11 10.54 2.25 9.64
CA LEU A 11 11.45 1.76 8.60
C LEU A 11 11.73 2.84 7.56
N THR A 12 12.96 2.90 7.04
CA THR A 12 13.25 3.56 5.74
C THR A 12 12.74 2.71 4.57
N GLN A 13 12.67 3.27 3.37
CA GLN A 13 12.30 2.48 2.17
C GLN A 13 13.29 1.34 1.90
N GLU A 14 14.57 1.56 2.21
CA GLU A 14 15.62 0.56 2.04
C GLU A 14 15.46 -0.58 3.04
N GLN A 15 15.21 -0.26 4.31
CA GLN A 15 14.93 -1.26 5.35
C GLN A 15 13.67 -2.07 5.03
N LEU A 16 12.57 -1.42 4.63
CA LEU A 16 11.36 -2.14 4.24
C LEU A 16 11.61 -3.05 3.03
N GLY A 17 12.37 -2.59 2.04
CA GLY A 17 12.77 -3.41 0.90
C GLY A 17 13.54 -4.65 1.34
N PHE A 18 14.56 -4.47 2.18
CA PHE A 18 15.37 -5.56 2.73
C PHE A 18 14.52 -6.57 3.52
N GLU A 19 13.71 -6.12 4.47
CA GLU A 19 12.89 -6.99 5.33
C GLU A 19 11.79 -7.75 4.57
N SER A 20 11.23 -7.13 3.52
CA SER A 20 10.18 -7.76 2.69
C SER A 20 10.72 -8.56 1.51
N GLY A 21 12.04 -8.57 1.29
CA GLY A 21 12.67 -9.18 0.11
C GLY A 21 12.21 -8.54 -1.21
N LEU A 22 12.05 -7.21 -1.20
CA LEU A 22 11.65 -6.38 -2.33
C LEU A 22 12.70 -5.30 -2.60
N GLU A 23 12.83 -4.87 -3.85
CA GLU A 23 13.75 -3.78 -4.18
C GLU A 23 13.25 -2.44 -3.63
N ARG A 24 14.16 -1.62 -3.07
CA ARG A 24 13.86 -0.24 -2.61
C ARG A 24 13.13 0.59 -3.68
N ASN A 25 13.52 0.46 -4.95
CA ASN A 25 12.88 1.17 -6.06
C ASN A 25 11.41 0.72 -6.24
N PHE A 26 11.13 -0.57 -6.06
CA PHE A 26 9.76 -1.08 -6.09
C PHE A 26 8.93 -0.53 -4.93
N ILE A 27 9.49 -0.47 -3.71
CA ILE A 27 8.84 0.19 -2.56
C ILE A 27 8.48 1.65 -2.89
N SER A 28 9.42 2.41 -3.49
CA SER A 28 9.17 3.79 -3.90
C SER A 28 8.01 3.91 -4.90
N MET A 29 7.97 3.05 -5.92
CA MET A 29 6.87 3.04 -6.91
C MET A 29 5.51 2.74 -6.26
N LEU A 30 5.47 1.83 -5.28
CA LEU A 30 4.25 1.53 -4.55
C LEU A 30 3.79 2.72 -3.69
N GLU A 31 4.70 3.40 -3.00
CA GLU A 31 4.35 4.58 -2.19
C GLU A 31 3.86 5.77 -3.02
N LEU A 32 4.39 5.93 -4.22
CA LEU A 32 3.99 6.98 -5.17
C LEU A 32 2.71 6.63 -5.93
N GLY A 33 2.15 5.43 -5.74
CA GLY A 33 0.98 4.95 -6.49
C GLY A 33 1.25 4.66 -7.96
N GLN A 34 2.52 4.62 -8.38
CA GLN A 34 2.92 4.27 -9.75
C GLN A 34 2.71 2.79 -10.06
N ARG A 35 2.73 1.95 -9.02
CA ARG A 35 2.36 0.54 -9.09
C ARG A 35 1.40 0.17 -7.97
N GLN A 36 0.54 -0.79 -8.27
CA GLN A 36 -0.31 -1.43 -7.27
C GLN A 36 0.40 -2.67 -6.71
N PRO A 37 0.32 -2.93 -5.40
CA PRO A 37 0.85 -4.16 -4.84
C PRO A 37 0.00 -5.34 -5.31
N SER A 38 0.65 -6.41 -5.78
CA SER A 38 -0.01 -7.70 -5.96
C SER A 38 -0.39 -8.30 -4.60
N LEU A 39 -1.27 -9.31 -4.58
CA LEU A 39 -1.55 -10.03 -3.34
C LEU A 39 -0.27 -10.62 -2.73
N LEU A 40 0.61 -11.21 -3.54
CA LEU A 40 1.92 -11.70 -3.08
C LEU A 40 2.77 -10.57 -2.45
N THR A 41 2.74 -9.37 -3.04
CA THR A 41 3.42 -8.19 -2.49
C THR A 41 2.87 -7.82 -1.12
N VAL A 42 1.55 -7.88 -0.92
CA VAL A 42 0.93 -7.64 0.38
C VAL A 42 1.45 -8.65 1.42
N PHE A 43 1.49 -9.94 1.09
CA PHE A 43 2.01 -10.97 1.99
C PHE A 43 3.49 -10.80 2.33
N LYS A 44 4.31 -10.31 1.39
CA LYS A 44 5.72 -9.98 1.63
C LYS A 44 5.92 -8.76 2.53
N LEU A 45 5.12 -7.72 2.33
CA LEU A 45 5.22 -6.48 3.10
C LEU A 45 4.66 -6.60 4.52
N SER A 46 3.60 -7.38 4.71
CA SER A 46 2.88 -7.51 5.98
C SER A 46 3.77 -7.84 7.18
N PRO A 47 4.63 -8.90 7.16
CA PRO A 47 5.49 -9.21 8.30
C PRO A 47 6.53 -8.12 8.58
N ALA A 48 7.13 -7.51 7.54
CA ALA A 48 8.08 -6.41 7.70
C ALA A 48 7.43 -5.16 8.33
N LEU A 49 6.16 -4.92 8.01
CA LEU A 49 5.39 -3.80 8.56
C LEU A 49 4.78 -4.12 9.94
N GLY A 50 4.92 -5.34 10.45
CA GLY A 50 4.29 -5.77 11.70
C GLY A 50 2.75 -5.78 11.65
N VAL A 51 2.16 -5.97 10.46
CA VAL A 51 0.71 -6.01 10.27
C VAL A 51 0.27 -7.36 9.73
N LEU A 52 -0.97 -7.74 10.01
CA LEU A 52 -1.59 -8.92 9.41
C LEU A 52 -1.95 -8.65 7.93
N PRO A 53 -1.75 -9.62 7.02
CA PRO A 53 -2.11 -9.46 5.61
C PRO A 53 -3.57 -9.07 5.37
N GLU A 54 -4.50 -9.64 6.12
CA GLU A 54 -5.92 -9.33 6.06
C GLU A 54 -6.21 -7.86 6.42
N SER A 55 -5.52 -7.31 7.41
CA SER A 55 -5.63 -5.90 7.80
C SER A 55 -5.10 -5.00 6.69
N PHE A 56 -4.00 -5.38 6.03
CA PHE A 56 -3.46 -4.65 4.89
C PHE A 56 -4.46 -4.68 3.70
N VAL A 57 -5.00 -5.85 3.35
CA VAL A 57 -6.03 -5.98 2.31
C VAL A 57 -7.25 -5.11 2.63
N GLN A 58 -7.70 -5.07 3.88
CA GLN A 58 -8.81 -4.21 4.30
C GLN A 58 -8.52 -2.72 4.08
N LEU A 59 -7.30 -2.28 4.37
CA LEU A 59 -6.88 -0.89 4.13
C LEU A 59 -6.87 -0.56 2.62
N ILE A 60 -6.37 -1.48 1.78
CA ILE A 60 -6.41 -1.34 0.31
C ILE A 60 -7.85 -1.22 -0.17
N SER A 61 -8.73 -2.12 0.27
CA SER A 61 -10.15 -2.12 -0.11
C SER A 61 -10.81 -0.79 0.26
N THR A 62 -10.54 -0.28 1.46
CA THR A 62 -11.07 1.01 1.92
C THR A 62 -10.58 2.18 1.06
N GLU A 63 -9.30 2.21 0.70
CA GLU A 63 -8.72 3.26 -0.15
C GLU A 63 -9.31 3.23 -1.58
N LEU A 64 -9.50 2.03 -2.14
CA LEU A 64 -10.12 1.83 -3.46
C LEU A 64 -11.59 2.27 -3.49
N GLN A 65 -12.38 1.92 -2.47
CA GLN A 65 -13.78 2.35 -2.37
C GLN A 65 -13.89 3.87 -2.25
N ALA A 66 -13.07 4.49 -1.41
CA ALA A 66 -13.05 5.95 -1.28
C ALA A 66 -12.66 6.64 -2.60
N HIS A 67 -11.73 6.05 -3.37
CA HIS A 67 -11.36 6.56 -4.69
C HIS A 67 -12.52 6.43 -5.70
N GLN A 68 -13.20 5.28 -5.75
CA GLN A 68 -14.36 5.06 -6.62
C GLN A 68 -15.49 6.05 -6.30
N GLN A 69 -15.81 6.25 -5.02
CA GLN A 69 -16.83 7.20 -4.59
C GLN A 69 -16.53 8.63 -5.04
N ARG A 70 -15.26 9.08 -4.94
CA ARG A 70 -14.83 10.41 -5.42
C ARG A 70 -14.95 10.58 -6.93
N ILE A 71 -14.81 9.50 -7.71
CA ILE A 71 -15.01 9.53 -9.16
C ILE A 71 -16.51 9.67 -9.45
N ILE A 72 -17.33 8.82 -8.84
CA ILE A 72 -18.79 8.82 -9.04
C ILE A 72 -19.39 10.17 -8.66
N SER A 73 -18.97 10.75 -7.53
CA SER A 73 -19.47 12.06 -7.06
C SER A 73 -19.05 13.24 -7.93
N LYS A 74 -18.08 13.07 -8.85
CA LYS A 74 -17.59 14.10 -9.76
C LYS A 74 -18.14 13.96 -11.18
N LEU A 75 -18.89 12.88 -11.45
CA LEU A 75 -19.55 12.72 -12.74
C LEU A 75 -20.73 13.71 -12.79
N PRO A 76 -20.90 14.47 -13.88
CA PRO A 76 -22.09 15.29 -14.05
C PRO A 76 -23.32 14.39 -13.92
N LEU A 77 -24.29 14.82 -13.13
CA LEU A 77 -25.63 14.25 -13.14
C LEU A 77 -26.31 14.77 -14.41
N ASP A 78 -26.64 13.86 -15.32
CA ASP A 78 -27.49 14.14 -16.48
C ASP A 78 -28.84 14.73 -16.05
#